data_AF-A0A0S8JDY7-F1
#
_entry.id   AF-A0A0S8JDY7-F1
#
_cell.length_a   1.000
_cell.length_b   1.000
_cell.length_c   1.000
_cell.angle_alpha   90.00
_cell.angle_beta   90.00
_cell.angle_gamma   90.00
#
_symmetry.space_group_name_H-M   'P 1'
#
loop_
_entity.id
_entity.type
_entity.pdbx_description
1 polymer ?
#
loop_
_entity_poly.entity_id
_entity_poly.type
_entity_poly.pdbx_seq_one_letter_code
_entity_poly.pdbx_strand_id
1 'polypeptide(L)'
;MKYINIITLAVICMCTAAWSEQTMIDKVPIRDLPFTGGNMDISSKQGNFRQLPDNGGISSPPSVDLIGEIDTVGSTWYDVQHNGTAGRMIKYDNAGWIHVCWMNGLESGATNRHVYYNLMQPVTGWAWGNSGTPVESATRGGYCCLDVHETGYPHIAFHVVVGEVTRTAVAVDLFPGNAAFQYWTIPDVNNRNIIWPRITLDLQNRTHLISTEDDGTEASSPLWYCRGFFDTNMTFNDPIQFDVTETIAADITASRHSDRVAFVYTHPHPTLEGDTTQYNNDLYLVVSEDGVTWDFEHPQNITGFLQPDTLLFPDTTAAMMDTLRAYTDASILFDENDMIHVAFTTLYYDGINGLISINNSLIWHWSEELGWEPSLIADGWWGGVPFECGAWQRFVQRPCLAIDTTSGDLFCTYQHYDTADVSQGGYPQGDIYVSRSTNNGQRWSVGINVTDTHAPNAAPNDCLSERDPSCSETIEDGALYMFYIMDTDAGAIPQDEGSWTLCYA
;
A
#
# COMPACT_ATOMS: atom_id res chain seq x y z
N MET A 1 42.25 -52.34 -9.45
CA MET A 1 41.14 -53.28 -9.14
C MET A 1 40.22 -52.56 -8.16
N LYS A 2 39.15 -51.92 -8.67
CA LYS A 2 37.73 -52.37 -8.64
C LYS A 2 37.10 -52.16 -7.24
N TYR A 3 36.05 -51.37 -6.96
CA TYR A 3 35.01 -50.66 -7.73
C TYR A 3 34.42 -49.48 -6.90
N ILE A 4 33.73 -48.58 -7.61
CA ILE A 4 32.90 -47.42 -7.20
C ILE A 4 31.46 -47.85 -6.83
N ASN A 5 30.77 -47.12 -5.93
CA ASN A 5 29.32 -46.68 -5.92
C ASN A 5 28.96 -46.22 -4.48
N ILE A 6 28.72 -44.92 -4.18
CA ILE A 6 27.51 -44.07 -4.37
C ILE A 6 26.22 -44.73 -3.86
N ILE A 7 25.61 -44.16 -2.81
CA ILE A 7 24.23 -43.66 -2.74
C ILE A 7 24.05 -42.78 -1.48
N THR A 8 23.64 -41.54 -1.76
CA THR A 8 23.14 -40.48 -0.89
C THR A 8 21.75 -40.84 -0.35
N LEU A 9 21.44 -40.53 0.92
CA LEU A 9 20.06 -40.35 1.36
C LEU A 9 19.98 -39.14 2.30
N ALA A 10 19.52 -38.02 1.75
CA ALA A 10 19.14 -36.84 2.49
C ALA A 10 17.74 -37.06 3.08
N VAL A 11 17.59 -36.75 4.37
CA VAL A 11 16.30 -36.69 5.06
C VAL A 11 15.71 -35.32 4.76
N ILE A 12 14.73 -35.26 3.87
CA ILE A 12 13.87 -34.09 3.66
C ILE A 12 12.73 -34.19 4.68
N CYS A 13 12.70 -33.27 5.65
CA CYS A 13 11.52 -33.05 6.49
C CYS A 13 10.47 -32.33 5.65
N MET A 14 9.41 -33.03 5.27
CA MET A 14 8.18 -32.41 4.76
C MET A 14 7.29 -32.07 5.95
N CYS A 15 7.22 -30.79 6.30
CA CYS A 15 6.10 -30.23 7.05
C CYS A 15 5.06 -29.71 6.05
N THR A 16 4.24 -30.62 5.52
CA THR A 16 2.99 -30.22 4.86
C THR A 16 1.96 -29.93 5.96
N ALA A 17 1.79 -28.67 6.33
CA ALA A 17 0.60 -28.23 7.04
C ALA A 17 -0.60 -28.46 6.11
N ALA A 18 -1.60 -29.18 6.59
CA ALA A 18 -2.84 -29.43 5.86
C ALA A 18 -3.70 -28.16 5.90
N TRP A 19 -3.66 -27.35 4.84
CA TRP A 19 -4.61 -26.27 4.63
C TRP A 19 -5.84 -26.82 3.89
N SER A 20 -7.01 -26.73 4.53
CA SER A 20 -8.30 -27.15 3.97
C SER A 20 -8.70 -26.27 2.78
N GLU A 21 -9.41 -26.85 1.82
CA GLU A 21 -10.01 -26.16 0.65
C GLU A 21 -10.71 -24.85 1.06
N GLN A 22 -10.02 -23.72 0.91
CA GLN A 22 -10.65 -22.40 1.01
C GLN A 22 -11.51 -22.18 -0.23
N THR A 23 -12.74 -21.71 -0.01
CA THR A 23 -13.64 -21.27 -1.07
C THR A 23 -12.99 -20.12 -1.85
N MET A 24 -12.48 -20.42 -3.04
CA MET A 24 -12.01 -19.42 -3.99
C MET A 24 -13.21 -18.57 -4.44
N ILE A 25 -13.05 -17.25 -4.43
CA ILE A 25 -14.07 -16.33 -4.98
C ILE A 25 -13.99 -16.41 -6.51
N ASP A 26 -15.12 -16.68 -7.18
CA ASP A 26 -15.19 -16.68 -8.64
C ASP A 26 -15.09 -15.25 -9.18
N LYS A 27 -14.49 -15.10 -10.37
CA LYS A 27 -14.32 -13.82 -11.06
C LYS A 27 -15.66 -13.09 -11.20
N VAL A 28 -15.72 -11.85 -10.75
CA VAL A 28 -16.78 -10.90 -11.12
C VAL A 28 -16.17 -9.95 -12.14
N PRO A 29 -16.60 -9.98 -13.42
CA PRO A 29 -16.16 -8.96 -14.36
C PRO A 29 -16.62 -7.59 -13.85
N ILE A 30 -15.78 -6.56 -14.00
CA ILE A 30 -16.17 -5.16 -13.73
C ILE A 30 -17.33 -4.72 -14.64
N ARG A 31 -17.57 -5.47 -15.74
CA ARG A 31 -18.72 -5.32 -16.62
C ARG A 31 -19.87 -6.22 -16.15
N ASP A 32 -21.08 -5.68 -16.13
CA ASP A 32 -22.30 -6.37 -15.68
C ASP A 32 -22.46 -6.53 -14.15
N LEU A 33 -21.96 -5.59 -13.35
CA LEU A 33 -22.57 -5.30 -12.05
C LEU A 33 -23.70 -4.29 -12.25
N PRO A 34 -24.95 -4.70 -12.52
CA PRO A 34 -26.07 -3.78 -12.53
C PRO A 34 -26.37 -3.38 -11.07
N PHE A 35 -25.64 -2.42 -10.55
CA PHE A 35 -26.16 -1.64 -9.45
C PHE A 35 -27.22 -0.73 -10.04
N THR A 36 -28.46 -1.20 -9.96
CA THR A 36 -29.60 -0.34 -10.21
C THR A 36 -29.65 0.70 -9.10
N GLY A 37 -28.98 1.83 -9.33
CA GLY A 37 -29.27 3.07 -8.64
C GLY A 37 -30.76 3.34 -8.75
N GLY A 38 -31.44 3.42 -7.61
CA GLY A 38 -32.88 3.60 -7.58
C GLY A 38 -33.38 3.45 -6.16
N ASN A 39 -33.56 4.58 -5.48
CA ASN A 39 -34.33 4.74 -4.25
C ASN A 39 -34.43 3.46 -3.39
N MET A 40 -33.36 3.11 -2.68
CA MET A 40 -33.56 2.31 -1.48
C MET A 40 -34.14 3.22 -0.41
N ASP A 41 -35.47 3.32 -0.45
CA ASP A 41 -36.27 3.40 0.76
C ASP A 41 -35.67 2.41 1.76
N ILE A 42 -35.24 2.91 2.92
CA ILE A 42 -34.61 2.15 4.00
C ILE A 42 -35.71 1.29 4.64
N SER A 43 -36.18 0.28 3.91
CA SER A 43 -37.01 -0.80 4.41
C SER A 43 -36.79 -2.05 3.55
N SER A 44 -35.85 -2.86 4.00
CA SER A 44 -35.82 -4.32 3.85
C SER A 44 -36.23 -4.88 2.47
N LYS A 45 -35.22 -5.28 1.67
CA LYS A 45 -35.23 -6.56 0.96
C LYS A 45 -33.80 -6.96 0.66
N GLN A 46 -33.27 -7.85 1.50
CA GLN A 46 -32.06 -8.62 1.26
C GLN A 46 -32.15 -9.27 -0.13
N GLY A 47 -31.38 -8.74 -1.08
CA GLY A 47 -31.02 -9.48 -2.28
C GLY A 47 -30.10 -10.62 -1.84
N ASN A 48 -30.41 -11.85 -2.25
CA ASN A 48 -29.67 -13.07 -1.92
C ASN A 48 -28.28 -13.10 -2.60
N PHE A 49 -27.42 -12.14 -2.30
CA PHE A 49 -25.99 -12.41 -2.28
C PHE A 49 -25.72 -13.22 -1.02
N ARG A 50 -24.98 -14.31 -1.18
CA ARG A 50 -24.70 -15.28 -0.14
C ARG A 50 -24.00 -14.56 1.01
N GLN A 51 -24.77 -14.12 2.02
CA GLN A 51 -24.23 -13.75 3.31
C GLN A 51 -23.30 -14.90 3.71
N LEU A 52 -22.01 -14.58 3.87
CA LEU A 52 -21.13 -15.44 4.63
C LEU A 52 -21.85 -15.70 5.97
N PRO A 53 -21.93 -16.96 6.42
CA PRO A 53 -22.75 -17.32 7.56
C PRO A 53 -22.39 -16.43 8.75
N ASP A 54 -23.38 -15.66 9.18
CA ASP A 54 -23.45 -14.94 10.43
C ASP A 54 -23.10 -15.94 11.54
N ASN A 55 -21.88 -15.88 12.08
CA ASN A 55 -21.43 -16.72 13.19
C ASN A 55 -22.09 -16.21 14.48
N GLY A 56 -23.42 -16.37 14.54
CA GLY A 56 -24.23 -16.16 15.71
C GLY A 56 -23.88 -17.20 16.78
N GLY A 57 -23.03 -16.79 17.72
CA GLY A 57 -22.73 -17.55 18.92
C GLY A 57 -21.55 -16.95 19.65
N ILE A 58 -21.82 -16.11 20.66
CA ILE A 58 -20.84 -15.67 21.66
C ILE A 58 -20.41 -16.91 22.47
N SER A 59 -19.51 -17.70 21.89
CA SER A 59 -18.48 -18.39 22.64
C SER A 59 -17.24 -17.52 22.51
N SER A 60 -16.59 -17.20 23.62
CA SER A 60 -15.25 -16.60 23.66
C SER A 60 -14.41 -17.10 22.49
N PRO A 61 -13.78 -16.21 21.69
CA PRO A 61 -13.09 -16.63 20.49
C PRO A 61 -12.12 -17.75 20.87
N PRO A 62 -12.04 -18.84 20.09
CA PRO A 62 -10.89 -19.72 20.22
C PRO A 62 -9.67 -18.80 20.13
N SER A 63 -8.72 -18.91 21.06
CA SER A 63 -7.43 -18.25 20.88
C SER A 63 -6.89 -18.78 19.56
N VAL A 64 -7.08 -18.04 18.48
CA VAL A 64 -6.45 -18.34 17.21
C VAL A 64 -5.00 -18.09 17.51
N ASP A 65 -4.19 -19.14 17.43
CA ASP A 65 -2.74 -18.99 17.54
C ASP A 65 -2.37 -17.93 16.49
N LEU A 66 -1.88 -16.78 16.95
CA LEU A 66 -1.50 -15.67 16.09
C LEU A 66 -0.60 -16.20 14.98
N ILE A 67 -0.90 -15.84 13.74
CA ILE A 67 -0.17 -16.38 12.59
C ILE A 67 1.14 -15.61 12.46
N GLY A 68 2.20 -16.18 13.02
CA GLY A 68 3.56 -15.65 12.93
C GLY A 68 4.09 -15.10 14.25
N GLU A 69 5.10 -14.25 14.15
CA GLU A 69 5.77 -13.59 15.28
C GLU A 69 5.59 -12.07 15.15
N ILE A 70 5.35 -11.39 16.27
CA ILE A 70 5.25 -9.92 16.33
C ILE A 70 6.41 -9.38 17.15
N ASP A 71 7.10 -8.41 16.58
CA ASP A 71 8.14 -7.62 17.24
C ASP A 71 7.78 -6.12 17.18
N THR A 72 8.27 -5.35 18.15
CA THR A 72 8.21 -3.89 18.13
C THR A 72 9.56 -3.34 17.72
N VAL A 73 9.64 -2.67 16.57
CA VAL A 73 10.88 -2.09 16.04
C VAL A 73 11.06 -0.65 16.48
N GLY A 74 9.96 0.01 16.87
CA GLY A 74 9.94 1.42 17.17
C GLY A 74 8.67 1.89 17.86
N SER A 75 8.59 3.20 18.01
CA SER A 75 7.37 3.90 18.42
C SER A 75 7.25 5.20 17.65
N THR A 76 6.07 5.81 17.68
CA THR A 76 5.82 7.13 17.10
C THR A 76 4.62 7.77 17.77
N TRP A 77 4.63 9.09 17.94
CA TRP A 77 3.42 9.85 18.26
C TRP A 77 2.61 10.22 17.02
N TYR A 78 3.03 9.82 15.82
CA TYR A 78 2.34 10.09 14.56
C TYR A 78 1.86 8.76 13.95
N ASP A 79 0.57 8.51 14.09
CA ASP A 79 -0.18 7.34 13.66
C ASP A 79 -0.15 7.11 12.14
N VAL A 80 -0.28 8.17 11.34
CA VAL A 80 -0.37 8.08 9.87
C VAL A 80 1.00 8.07 9.22
N GLN A 81 1.41 6.95 8.61
CA GLN A 81 2.65 6.94 7.83
C GLN A 81 2.46 7.56 6.44
N HIS A 82 1.30 7.32 5.81
CA HIS A 82 0.97 7.82 4.48
C HIS A 82 -0.49 8.29 4.35
N ASN A 83 -0.73 9.34 3.57
CA ASN A 83 -2.08 9.87 3.29
C ASN A 83 -2.82 9.11 2.16
N GLY A 84 -2.12 8.20 1.49
CA GLY A 84 -2.62 7.36 0.39
C GLY A 84 -1.73 6.12 0.33
N THR A 85 -1.32 5.69 -0.87
CA THR A 85 -0.41 4.55 -1.08
C THR A 85 0.73 4.55 -0.05
N ALA A 86 0.88 3.48 0.74
CA ALA A 86 1.95 3.41 1.74
C ALA A 86 3.35 3.26 1.12
N GLY A 87 3.46 2.61 -0.05
CA GLY A 87 4.74 2.18 -0.59
C GLY A 87 5.39 1.11 0.30
N ARG A 88 6.70 0.92 0.15
CA ARG A 88 7.45 -0.08 0.93
C ARG A 88 8.16 0.57 2.12
N MET A 89 7.80 0.16 3.33
CA MET A 89 8.46 0.54 4.58
C MET A 89 9.30 -0.60 5.17
N ILE A 90 9.25 -1.78 4.54
CA ILE A 90 9.98 -2.99 4.92
C ILE A 90 10.56 -3.69 3.69
N LYS A 91 11.78 -4.21 3.80
CA LYS A 91 12.42 -5.03 2.76
C LYS A 91 13.23 -6.15 3.40
N TYR A 92 13.16 -7.32 2.78
CA TYR A 92 14.05 -8.46 3.04
C TYR A 92 15.16 -8.45 1.98
N ASP A 93 16.43 -8.47 2.39
CA ASP A 93 17.58 -8.40 1.48
C ASP A 93 18.19 -9.77 1.18
N ASN A 94 19.12 -9.80 0.21
CA ASN A 94 19.81 -11.02 -0.22
C ASN A 94 20.70 -11.67 0.86
N ALA A 95 21.02 -10.93 1.94
CA ALA A 95 21.78 -11.43 3.09
C ALA A 95 20.86 -11.99 4.20
N GLY A 96 19.55 -11.94 3.99
CA GLY A 96 18.52 -12.32 4.94
C GLY A 96 18.28 -11.29 6.04
N TRP A 97 18.64 -10.03 5.79
CA TRP A 97 18.39 -8.94 6.73
C TRP A 97 17.04 -8.30 6.44
N ILE A 98 16.38 -7.82 7.50
CA ILE A 98 15.12 -7.08 7.39
C ILE A 98 15.39 -5.61 7.68
N HIS A 99 15.13 -4.78 6.68
CA HIS A 99 15.23 -3.33 6.76
C HIS A 99 13.84 -2.76 7.01
N VAL A 100 13.71 -1.87 7.99
CA VAL A 100 12.45 -1.18 8.28
C VAL A 100 12.69 0.31 8.41
N CYS A 101 11.82 1.13 7.84
CA CYS A 101 11.79 2.58 8.06
C CYS A 101 10.39 3.07 8.43
N TRP A 102 10.32 4.09 9.28
CA TRP A 102 9.06 4.74 9.65
C TRP A 102 9.27 6.21 9.98
N MET A 103 8.20 6.99 9.94
CA MET A 103 8.15 8.33 10.48
C MET A 103 7.87 8.28 11.98
N ASN A 104 8.78 8.85 12.76
CA ASN A 104 8.70 8.92 14.21
C ASN A 104 8.42 10.36 14.66
N GLY A 105 7.20 10.61 15.14
CA GLY A 105 6.89 11.79 15.94
C GLY A 105 7.46 11.62 17.34
N LEU A 106 8.39 12.49 17.76
CA LEU A 106 9.13 12.30 19.00
C LEU A 106 8.36 12.68 20.26
N GLU A 107 7.25 13.39 20.09
CA GLU A 107 6.38 13.84 21.17
C GLU A 107 4.94 13.98 20.71
N SER A 108 4.01 14.07 21.67
CA SER A 108 2.62 14.44 21.39
C SER A 108 2.56 15.76 20.62
N GLY A 109 1.80 15.78 19.52
CA GLY A 109 1.75 16.89 18.57
C GLY A 109 2.70 16.72 17.38
N ALA A 110 3.71 15.84 17.50
CA ALA A 110 4.71 15.55 16.48
C ALA A 110 5.26 16.79 15.78
N THR A 111 5.51 17.84 16.56
CA THR A 111 6.10 19.09 16.09
C THR A 111 7.53 18.86 15.61
N ASN A 112 8.22 17.92 16.25
CA ASN A 112 9.44 17.32 15.81
C ASN A 112 9.17 15.87 15.37
N ARG A 113 9.46 15.59 14.10
CA ARG A 113 9.32 14.26 13.51
C ARG A 113 10.45 14.00 12.55
N HIS A 114 10.97 12.79 12.57
CA HIS A 114 12.07 12.36 11.73
C HIS A 114 11.78 11.01 11.12
N VAL A 115 12.55 10.65 10.09
CA VAL A 115 12.57 9.29 9.58
C VAL A 115 13.52 8.45 10.44
N TYR A 116 13.03 7.30 10.87
CA TYR A 116 13.76 6.31 11.64
C TYR A 116 13.96 5.05 10.81
N TYR A 117 15.00 4.31 11.18
CA TYR A 117 15.39 3.07 10.54
C TYR A 117 15.78 2.03 11.59
N ASN A 118 15.49 0.77 11.31
CA ASN A 118 16.00 -0.38 12.06
C ASN A 118 16.37 -1.51 11.12
N LEU A 119 17.21 -2.43 11.61
CA LEU A 119 17.74 -3.55 10.86
C LEU A 119 17.68 -4.81 11.72
N MET A 120 16.97 -5.83 11.27
CA MET A 120 17.03 -7.16 11.87
C MET A 120 18.08 -7.98 11.15
N GLN A 121 19.04 -8.50 11.91
CA GLN A 121 20.01 -9.48 11.41
C GLN A 121 19.64 -10.87 11.96
N PRO A 122 19.71 -11.94 11.18
CA PRO A 122 19.25 -13.28 11.58
C PRO A 122 19.82 -13.82 12.90
N VAL A 123 21.02 -13.39 13.30
CA VAL A 123 21.72 -13.91 14.47
C VAL A 123 21.61 -13.00 15.70
N THR A 124 21.57 -11.69 15.49
CA THR A 124 21.67 -10.67 16.54
C THR A 124 20.33 -9.99 16.83
N GLY A 125 19.31 -10.18 15.97
CA GLY A 125 18.03 -9.51 16.07
C GLY A 125 18.11 -8.05 15.62
N TRP A 126 17.24 -7.21 16.18
CA TRP A 126 17.18 -5.77 15.90
C TRP A 126 18.44 -5.04 16.38
N ALA A 127 19.18 -4.44 15.45
CA ALA A 127 20.46 -3.76 15.71
C ALA A 127 20.34 -2.62 16.73
N TRP A 128 19.18 -1.96 16.79
CA TRP A 128 18.88 -0.87 17.72
C TRP A 128 17.67 -1.17 18.64
N GLY A 129 17.42 -2.45 18.94
CA GLY A 129 16.28 -2.86 19.78
C GLY A 129 14.96 -2.26 19.27
N ASN A 130 14.15 -1.72 20.18
CA ASN A 130 12.81 -1.21 19.88
C ASN A 130 12.78 0.32 19.69
N SER A 131 13.93 0.95 19.39
CA SER A 131 13.99 2.40 19.17
C SER A 131 14.32 2.79 17.74
N GLY A 132 15.04 1.94 17.01
CA GLY A 132 15.70 2.33 15.76
C GLY A 132 16.73 3.44 15.95
N THR A 133 17.08 4.08 14.84
CA THR A 133 17.98 5.22 14.77
C THR A 133 17.48 6.22 13.72
N PRO A 134 17.63 7.55 13.96
CA PRO A 134 17.24 8.55 12.97
C PRO A 134 18.10 8.44 11.70
N VAL A 135 17.45 8.61 10.55
CA VAL A 135 18.04 8.61 9.20
C VAL A 135 18.57 10.01 8.82
N GLU A 136 18.04 11.04 9.48
CA GLU A 136 18.27 12.43 9.15
C GLU A 136 18.26 13.31 10.42
N SER A 137 18.61 14.60 10.29
CA SER A 137 18.74 15.53 11.42
C SER A 137 18.18 16.94 11.15
N ALA A 138 17.37 17.08 10.09
CA ALA A 138 16.62 18.28 9.79
C ALA A 138 15.47 18.48 10.79
N THR A 139 14.74 19.59 10.65
CA THR A 139 13.67 19.95 11.59
C THR A 139 12.45 19.03 11.49
N ARG A 140 12.18 18.49 10.30
CA ARG A 140 10.97 17.72 10.02
C ARG A 140 11.15 16.83 8.80
N GLY A 141 10.96 15.53 8.97
CA GLY A 141 10.92 14.54 7.91
C GLY A 141 9.77 13.54 8.07
N GLY A 142 9.41 12.84 7.00
CA GLY A 142 8.29 11.89 7.05
C GLY A 142 7.91 11.25 5.72
N TYR A 143 6.85 10.42 5.77
CA TYR A 143 6.26 9.73 4.61
C TYR A 143 7.31 8.94 3.83
N CYS A 144 8.04 8.10 4.57
CA CYS A 144 9.22 7.42 4.05
C CYS A 144 8.88 6.09 3.38
N CYS A 145 9.62 5.77 2.33
CA CYS A 145 9.67 4.44 1.74
C CYS A 145 11.14 4.02 1.62
N LEU A 146 11.41 2.72 1.50
CA LEU A 146 12.75 2.19 1.33
C LEU A 146 12.80 1.15 0.20
N ASP A 147 13.96 1.08 -0.42
CA ASP A 147 14.41 -0.07 -1.18
C ASP A 147 15.87 -0.37 -0.82
N VAL A 148 16.35 -1.58 -1.11
CA VAL A 148 17.68 -2.02 -0.69
C VAL A 148 18.47 -2.49 -1.90
N HIS A 149 19.65 -1.92 -2.07
CA HIS A 149 20.56 -2.33 -3.13
C HIS A 149 21.01 -3.80 -2.95
N GLU A 150 21.37 -4.49 -4.02
CA GLU A 150 21.81 -5.90 -3.98
C GLU A 150 23.01 -6.16 -3.03
N THR A 151 23.80 -5.13 -2.73
CA THR A 151 24.92 -5.19 -1.78
C THR A 151 24.56 -4.77 -0.34
N GLY A 152 23.28 -4.59 -0.04
CA GLY A 152 22.74 -4.32 1.30
C GLY A 152 22.70 -2.84 1.70
N TYR A 153 22.86 -1.90 0.76
CA TYR A 153 22.74 -0.46 1.06
C TYR A 153 21.27 -0.05 1.02
N PRO A 154 20.62 0.26 2.17
CA PRO A 154 19.26 0.80 2.15
C PRO A 154 19.26 2.21 1.56
N HIS A 155 18.36 2.46 0.62
CA HIS A 155 18.02 3.77 0.12
C HIS A 155 16.62 4.12 0.65
N ILE A 156 16.54 5.16 1.48
CA ILE A 156 15.30 5.58 2.13
C ILE A 156 14.88 6.90 1.50
N ALA A 157 13.75 6.91 0.78
CA ALA A 157 13.14 8.12 0.25
C ALA A 157 12.14 8.69 1.24
N PHE A 158 12.09 10.00 1.40
CA PHE A 158 11.21 10.70 2.35
C PHE A 158 11.12 12.18 1.97
N HIS A 159 10.19 12.93 2.56
CA HIS A 159 10.31 14.39 2.51
C HIS A 159 11.06 14.95 3.69
N VAL A 160 11.69 16.10 3.47
CA VAL A 160 12.40 16.83 4.50
C VAL A 160 12.27 18.34 4.28
N VAL A 161 12.16 19.09 5.38
CA VAL A 161 12.16 20.56 5.33
C VAL A 161 13.59 21.08 5.16
N VAL A 162 13.83 21.82 4.07
CA VAL A 162 15.12 22.50 3.78
C VAL A 162 14.87 23.99 3.58
N GLY A 163 15.19 24.78 4.61
CA GLY A 163 14.86 26.20 4.63
C GLY A 163 13.35 26.39 4.80
N GLU A 164 12.70 26.99 3.81
CA GLU A 164 11.24 27.25 3.80
C GLU A 164 10.46 26.27 2.89
N VAL A 165 11.16 25.36 2.21
CA VAL A 165 10.56 24.42 1.24
C VAL A 165 10.69 23.00 1.77
N THR A 166 9.66 22.20 1.58
CA THR A 166 9.70 20.77 1.87
C THR A 166 10.02 20.02 0.59
N ARG A 167 10.96 19.07 0.60
CA ARG A 167 11.43 18.39 -0.60
C ARG A 167 11.62 16.89 -0.40
N THR A 168 11.43 16.12 -1.46
CA THR A 168 11.87 14.74 -1.55
C THR A 168 13.39 14.67 -1.39
N ALA A 169 13.82 13.74 -0.55
CA ALA A 169 15.20 13.37 -0.31
C ALA A 169 15.37 11.85 -0.34
N VAL A 170 16.60 11.41 -0.56
CA VAL A 170 17.02 10.03 -0.39
C VAL A 170 18.19 9.99 0.56
N ALA A 171 18.10 9.15 1.58
CA ALA A 171 19.20 8.81 2.47
C ALA A 171 19.78 7.44 2.10
N VAL A 172 21.10 7.32 2.19
CA VAL A 172 21.83 6.07 1.97
C VAL A 172 22.73 5.80 3.17
N ASP A 173 22.74 4.56 3.67
CA ASP A 173 23.69 4.14 4.69
C ASP A 173 25.09 4.03 4.07
N LEU A 174 26.01 4.92 4.45
CA LEU A 174 27.37 4.93 3.91
C LEU A 174 28.17 3.67 4.28
N PHE A 175 27.74 2.92 5.30
CA PHE A 175 28.36 1.69 5.75
C PHE A 175 27.27 0.66 6.11
N PRO A 176 26.79 -0.15 5.15
CA PRO A 176 25.66 -1.07 5.33
C PRO A 176 25.64 -1.78 6.67
N GLY A 177 24.54 -1.60 7.38
CA GLY A 177 24.32 -2.19 8.70
C GLY A 177 24.86 -1.36 9.88
N ASN A 178 25.40 -0.17 9.64
CA ASN A 178 25.80 0.77 10.70
C ASN A 178 24.85 1.96 10.84
N ALA A 179 23.90 2.15 9.91
CA ALA A 179 23.01 3.30 9.85
C ALA A 179 23.75 4.65 9.88
N ALA A 180 24.88 4.72 9.18
CA ALA A 180 25.63 5.95 8.99
C ALA A 180 25.04 6.72 7.80
N PHE A 181 23.80 7.19 7.96
CA PHE A 181 23.05 7.81 6.88
C PHE A 181 23.59 9.18 6.50
N GLN A 182 23.66 9.42 5.20
CA GLN A 182 23.73 10.74 4.60
C GLN A 182 22.57 10.87 3.62
N TYR A 183 21.95 12.05 3.55
CA TYR A 183 20.84 12.30 2.63
C TYR A 183 21.13 13.43 1.66
N TRP A 184 20.45 13.38 0.52
CA TRP A 184 20.49 14.37 -0.55
C TRP A 184 19.07 14.65 -1.03
N THR A 185 18.75 15.91 -1.31
CA THR A 185 17.46 16.29 -1.90
C THR A 185 17.50 16.20 -3.41
N ILE A 186 16.35 15.97 -4.03
CA ILE A 186 16.20 16.20 -5.48
C ILE A 186 16.50 17.68 -5.84
N PRO A 187 16.86 17.99 -7.10
CA PRO A 187 17.09 19.36 -7.53
C PRO A 187 15.85 20.25 -7.31
N ASP A 188 16.08 21.51 -6.97
CA ASP A 188 14.99 22.47 -6.77
C ASP A 188 14.25 22.75 -8.09
N VAL A 189 12.92 22.75 -8.02
CA VAL A 189 12.07 23.17 -9.14
C VAL A 189 11.26 24.38 -8.69
N ASN A 190 11.87 25.57 -8.77
CA ASN A 190 11.23 26.85 -8.47
C ASN A 190 10.56 26.89 -7.08
N ASN A 191 11.21 26.36 -6.03
CA ASN A 191 10.68 26.28 -4.66
C ASN A 191 9.33 25.54 -4.52
N ARG A 192 9.01 24.59 -5.41
CA ARG A 192 7.84 23.71 -5.26
C ARG A 192 8.04 22.68 -4.15
N ASN A 193 6.97 22.32 -3.44
CA ASN A 193 7.01 21.27 -2.43
C ASN A 193 6.72 19.90 -3.06
N ILE A 194 7.73 19.29 -3.68
CA ILE A 194 7.63 17.92 -4.19
C ILE A 194 7.96 16.97 -3.03
N ILE A 195 6.96 16.31 -2.39
CA ILE A 195 7.11 15.78 -1.01
C ILE A 195 6.54 14.39 -0.67
N TRP A 196 5.82 13.71 -1.54
CA TRP A 196 5.30 12.38 -1.21
C TRP A 196 5.98 11.31 -2.07
N PRO A 197 7.23 10.91 -1.74
CA PRO A 197 8.02 10.07 -2.62
C PRO A 197 7.71 8.57 -2.51
N ARG A 198 7.86 7.87 -3.64
CA ARG A 198 8.00 6.41 -3.73
C ARG A 198 9.33 6.10 -4.39
N ILE A 199 9.95 4.98 -4.03
CA ILE A 199 11.30 4.62 -4.44
C ILE A 199 11.37 3.18 -4.91
N THR A 200 12.21 2.94 -5.91
CA THR A 200 12.74 1.61 -6.22
C THR A 200 14.18 1.73 -6.73
N LEU A 201 14.95 0.65 -6.61
CA LEU A 201 16.28 0.48 -7.17
C LEU A 201 16.22 -0.56 -8.28
N ASP A 202 16.79 -0.25 -9.43
CA ASP A 202 16.88 -1.20 -10.53
C ASP A 202 18.22 -1.97 -10.57
N LEU A 203 18.36 -2.89 -11.52
CA LEU A 203 19.55 -3.71 -11.72
C LEU A 203 20.82 -2.92 -12.07
N GLN A 204 20.70 -1.65 -12.46
CA GLN A 204 21.83 -0.75 -12.71
C GLN A 204 22.14 0.13 -11.49
N ASN A 205 21.52 -0.14 -10.35
CA ASN A 205 21.60 0.65 -9.13
C ASN A 205 21.20 2.12 -9.35
N ARG A 206 20.23 2.35 -10.23
CA ARG A 206 19.61 3.66 -10.39
C ARG A 206 18.49 3.76 -9.37
N THR A 207 18.45 4.86 -8.65
CA THR A 207 17.35 5.19 -7.74
C THR A 207 16.25 5.86 -8.54
N HIS A 208 15.07 5.26 -8.60
CA HIS A 208 13.90 5.84 -9.25
C HIS A 208 12.97 6.42 -8.21
N LEU A 209 12.51 7.65 -8.44
CA LEU A 209 11.61 8.36 -7.55
C LEU A 209 10.39 8.86 -8.31
N ILE A 210 9.23 8.66 -7.72
CA ILE A 210 8.01 9.40 -8.06
C ILE A 210 7.61 10.18 -6.84
N SER A 211 7.16 11.41 -7.04
CA SER A 211 6.71 12.25 -5.94
C SER A 211 5.52 13.08 -6.36
N THR A 212 4.56 13.21 -5.44
CA THR A 212 3.45 14.15 -5.59
C THR A 212 3.83 15.49 -4.97
N GLU A 213 3.46 16.56 -5.65
CA GLU A 213 3.63 17.94 -5.16
C GLU A 213 2.49 18.34 -4.23
N ASP A 214 2.83 19.01 -3.13
CA ASP A 214 1.89 19.75 -2.29
C ASP A 214 1.93 21.23 -2.69
N ASP A 215 0.95 21.65 -3.49
CA ASP A 215 0.83 23.04 -3.89
C ASP A 215 0.07 23.91 -2.87
N GLY A 216 -0.33 23.31 -1.74
CA GLY A 216 -1.12 23.96 -0.69
C GLY A 216 -2.57 24.25 -1.08
N THR A 217 -3.07 23.67 -2.18
CA THR A 217 -4.43 23.84 -2.65
C THR A 217 -5.17 22.51 -2.72
N GLU A 218 -6.51 22.56 -2.74
CA GLU A 218 -7.37 21.37 -2.94
C GLU A 218 -7.49 20.99 -4.43
N ALA A 219 -6.53 21.41 -5.28
CA ALA A 219 -6.55 21.17 -6.71
C ALA A 219 -5.70 19.94 -7.10
N SER A 220 -5.74 19.58 -8.39
CA SER A 220 -4.93 18.53 -8.97
C SER A 220 -3.45 18.75 -8.65
N SER A 221 -2.85 17.79 -7.96
CA SER A 221 -1.46 17.81 -7.55
C SER A 221 -0.55 17.29 -8.67
N PRO A 222 0.48 18.04 -9.10
CA PRO A 222 1.46 17.56 -10.07
C PRO A 222 2.22 16.32 -9.61
N LEU A 223 2.48 15.42 -10.55
CA LEU A 223 3.33 14.24 -10.37
C LEU A 223 4.69 14.44 -11.03
N TRP A 224 5.74 14.11 -10.27
CA TRP A 224 7.12 14.33 -10.63
C TRP A 224 7.89 13.02 -10.63
N TYR A 225 8.71 12.81 -11.65
CA TYR A 225 9.68 11.72 -11.72
C TYR A 225 11.10 12.28 -11.60
N CYS A 226 11.95 11.59 -10.83
CA CYS A 226 13.37 11.89 -10.73
C CYS A 226 14.16 10.58 -10.64
N ARG A 227 15.39 10.59 -11.15
CA ARG A 227 16.30 9.47 -11.11
C ARG A 227 17.64 9.88 -10.52
N GLY A 228 18.08 9.11 -9.53
CA GLY A 228 19.36 9.24 -8.86
C GLY A 228 20.34 8.13 -9.21
N PHE A 229 21.62 8.38 -8.93
CA PHE A 229 22.68 7.38 -8.90
C PHE A 229 23.59 7.64 -7.71
N PHE A 230 23.91 6.58 -6.97
CA PHE A 230 24.77 6.63 -5.79
C PHE A 230 26.12 5.97 -6.07
N ASP A 231 27.20 6.73 -5.91
CA ASP A 231 28.57 6.21 -5.90
C ASP A 231 29.26 6.44 -4.55
N THR A 232 29.88 7.59 -4.38
CA THR A 232 30.31 8.19 -3.12
C THR A 232 29.30 9.25 -2.67
N ASN A 233 28.54 9.83 -3.61
CA ASN A 233 27.45 10.76 -3.32
C ASN A 233 26.23 10.41 -4.18
N MET A 234 25.05 10.83 -3.73
CA MET A 234 23.87 10.78 -4.58
C MET A 234 23.88 11.94 -5.58
N THR A 235 23.65 11.62 -6.86
CA THR A 235 23.45 12.62 -7.92
C THR A 235 22.12 12.37 -8.59
N PHE A 236 21.36 13.43 -8.87
CA PHE A 236 20.03 13.35 -9.47
C PHE A 236 20.01 14.05 -10.83
N ASN A 237 19.16 13.57 -11.74
CA ASN A 237 18.76 14.35 -12.91
C ASN A 237 17.74 15.45 -12.51
N ASP A 238 17.50 16.38 -13.43
CA ASP A 238 16.43 17.35 -13.26
C ASP A 238 15.07 16.64 -13.16
N PRO A 239 14.22 16.97 -12.17
CA PRO A 239 12.89 16.39 -12.05
C PRO A 239 12.01 16.70 -13.26
N ILE A 240 11.21 15.73 -13.67
CA ILE A 240 10.30 15.81 -14.82
C ILE A 240 8.87 15.73 -14.29
N GLN A 241 8.06 16.78 -14.52
CA GLN A 241 6.62 16.69 -14.32
C GLN A 241 6.03 15.88 -15.48
N PHE A 242 5.30 14.81 -15.17
CA PHE A 242 4.76 13.92 -16.20
C PHE A 242 3.23 13.88 -16.25
N ASP A 243 2.55 14.12 -15.12
CA ASP A 243 1.08 14.15 -15.07
C ASP A 243 0.58 14.91 -13.82
N VAL A 244 -0.71 14.80 -13.52
CA VAL A 244 -1.41 15.29 -12.34
C VAL A 244 -2.27 14.20 -11.71
N THR A 245 -2.62 14.37 -10.44
CA THR A 245 -3.50 13.46 -9.69
C THR A 245 -4.40 14.24 -8.72
N GLU A 246 -5.57 13.69 -8.40
CA GLU A 246 -6.42 14.17 -7.30
C GLU A 246 -6.21 13.39 -5.99
N THR A 247 -5.38 12.33 -6.02
CA THR A 247 -5.05 11.54 -4.82
C THR A 247 -3.57 11.20 -4.76
N ILE A 248 -3.03 11.04 -3.55
CA ILE A 248 -1.62 10.70 -3.31
C ILE A 248 -1.40 9.19 -3.48
N ALA A 249 -1.79 8.68 -4.65
CA ALA A 249 -1.84 7.25 -4.97
C ALA A 249 -0.95 6.95 -6.17
N ALA A 250 0.36 6.91 -5.92
CA ALA A 250 1.35 6.43 -6.87
C ALA A 250 2.24 5.39 -6.19
N ASP A 251 2.76 4.44 -6.97
CA ASP A 251 3.77 3.47 -6.54
C ASP A 251 4.70 3.12 -7.71
N ILE A 252 5.93 2.67 -7.40
CA ILE A 252 6.97 2.37 -8.40
C ILE A 252 7.72 1.09 -8.02
N THR A 253 8.08 0.30 -9.04
CA THR A 253 8.87 -0.92 -8.89
C THR A 253 9.84 -1.09 -10.05
N ALA A 254 10.97 -1.72 -9.80
CA ALA A 254 11.89 -2.20 -10.82
C ALA A 254 11.83 -3.74 -10.90
N SER A 255 12.15 -4.28 -12.06
CA SER A 255 12.27 -5.72 -12.25
C SER A 255 13.56 -6.23 -11.62
N ARG A 256 13.51 -7.45 -11.06
CA ARG A 256 14.70 -8.19 -10.62
C ARG A 256 15.36 -8.99 -11.76
N HIS A 257 14.75 -9.03 -12.94
CA HIS A 257 15.15 -9.90 -14.05
C HIS A 257 15.52 -9.13 -15.33
N SER A 258 15.15 -7.86 -15.42
CA SER A 258 15.45 -6.99 -16.55
C SER A 258 15.65 -5.54 -16.10
N ASP A 259 15.98 -4.67 -17.05
CA ASP A 259 16.14 -3.23 -16.81
C ASP A 259 14.78 -2.50 -16.76
N ARG A 260 13.67 -3.26 -16.74
CA ARG A 260 12.32 -2.69 -16.72
C ARG A 260 12.06 -1.98 -15.40
N VAL A 261 11.44 -0.82 -15.49
CA VAL A 261 10.92 -0.06 -14.36
C VAL A 261 9.50 0.37 -14.71
N ALA A 262 8.58 0.17 -13.77
CA ALA A 262 7.19 0.51 -13.97
C ALA A 262 6.65 1.28 -12.78
N PHE A 263 5.69 2.14 -13.04
CA PHE A 263 4.94 2.79 -11.99
C PHE A 263 3.48 2.92 -12.34
N VAL A 264 2.68 2.98 -11.29
CA VAL A 264 1.25 3.16 -11.37
C VAL A 264 0.86 4.41 -10.61
N TYR A 265 -0.16 5.12 -11.08
CA TYR A 265 -0.71 6.29 -10.42
C TYR A 265 -2.18 6.50 -10.74
N THR A 266 -2.88 7.24 -9.89
CA THR A 266 -4.24 7.69 -10.17
C THR A 266 -4.25 8.90 -11.09
N HIS A 267 -5.13 8.89 -12.08
CA HIS A 267 -5.33 10.01 -13.01
C HIS A 267 -6.80 10.45 -12.94
N PRO A 268 -7.11 11.76 -12.96
CA PRO A 268 -8.49 12.24 -12.91
C PRO A 268 -9.31 11.68 -14.08
N HIS A 269 -10.40 11.00 -13.77
CA HIS A 269 -11.29 10.47 -14.80
C HIS A 269 -12.11 11.61 -15.41
N PRO A 270 -12.24 11.69 -16.75
CA PRO A 270 -13.01 12.74 -17.40
C PRO A 270 -14.46 12.80 -16.88
N THR A 271 -14.94 13.99 -16.54
CA THR A 271 -16.35 14.23 -16.17
C THR A 271 -17.13 14.91 -17.30
N LEU A 272 -18.46 14.87 -17.22
CA LEU A 272 -19.34 15.57 -18.16
C LEU A 272 -19.17 17.10 -18.11
N GLU A 273 -18.82 17.64 -16.94
CA GLU A 273 -18.73 19.08 -16.68
C GLU A 273 -17.28 19.60 -16.71
N GLY A 274 -16.29 18.71 -16.78
CA GLY A 274 -14.86 19.04 -16.81
C GLY A 274 -14.24 19.24 -15.42
N ASP A 275 -15.01 19.11 -14.34
CA ASP A 275 -14.50 19.16 -12.97
C ASP A 275 -13.81 17.84 -12.60
N THR A 276 -12.71 17.91 -11.86
CA THR A 276 -11.99 16.76 -11.31
C THR A 276 -12.21 16.69 -9.80
N THR A 277 -12.18 15.48 -9.24
CA THR A 277 -12.33 15.27 -7.79
C THR A 277 -11.51 14.08 -7.34
N GLN A 278 -11.10 14.08 -6.06
CA GLN A 278 -10.40 12.96 -5.44
C GLN A 278 -11.15 11.62 -5.49
N TYR A 279 -12.46 11.64 -5.77
CA TYR A 279 -13.31 10.44 -5.82
C TYR A 279 -13.49 9.87 -7.23
N ASN A 280 -12.99 10.55 -8.26
CA ASN A 280 -13.23 10.20 -9.64
C ASN A 280 -11.92 10.02 -10.40
N ASN A 281 -11.25 8.89 -10.15
CA ASN A 281 -9.97 8.57 -10.80
C ASN A 281 -10.03 7.23 -11.54
N ASP A 282 -9.19 7.17 -12.56
CA ASP A 282 -8.71 5.95 -13.19
C ASP A 282 -7.33 5.59 -12.65
N LEU A 283 -6.83 4.41 -13.01
CA LEU A 283 -5.47 3.98 -12.70
C LEU A 283 -4.65 3.83 -13.98
N TYR A 284 -3.49 4.48 -14.02
CA TYR A 284 -2.61 4.56 -15.19
C TYR A 284 -1.26 3.91 -14.89
N LEU A 285 -0.73 3.18 -15.86
CA LEU A 285 0.54 2.46 -15.84
C LEU A 285 1.50 3.10 -16.84
N VAL A 286 2.75 3.32 -16.41
CA VAL A 286 3.86 3.71 -17.28
C VAL A 286 4.99 2.71 -17.10
N VAL A 287 5.56 2.27 -18.22
CA VAL A 287 6.66 1.30 -18.25
C VAL A 287 7.83 1.89 -19.00
N SER A 288 9.02 1.79 -18.42
CA SER A 288 10.30 1.98 -19.09
C SER A 288 10.94 0.62 -19.29
N GLU A 289 11.27 0.27 -20.53
CA GLU A 289 11.88 -1.04 -20.86
C GLU A 289 13.37 -1.12 -20.53
N ASP A 290 14.00 0.01 -20.20
CA ASP A 290 15.45 0.14 -19.97
C ASP A 290 15.81 0.98 -18.73
N GLY A 291 14.81 1.44 -17.97
CA GLY A 291 14.94 2.37 -16.84
C GLY A 291 15.56 3.74 -17.21
N VAL A 292 15.60 4.09 -18.50
CA VAL A 292 16.10 5.38 -19.00
C VAL A 292 15.07 6.13 -19.80
N THR A 293 14.46 5.43 -20.73
CA THR A 293 13.57 5.99 -21.74
C THR A 293 12.15 5.81 -21.26
N TRP A 294 11.41 6.92 -21.21
CA TRP A 294 10.04 6.96 -20.73
C TRP A 294 9.13 7.51 -21.81
N ASP A 295 7.94 6.92 -21.95
CA ASP A 295 6.83 7.48 -22.72
C ASP A 295 5.77 8.01 -21.75
N PHE A 296 5.99 9.22 -21.25
CA PHE A 296 5.03 9.91 -20.38
C PHE A 296 3.82 10.45 -21.15
N GLU A 297 3.87 10.50 -22.49
CA GLU A 297 2.79 11.05 -23.31
C GLU A 297 1.68 10.02 -23.58
N HIS A 298 1.99 8.73 -23.48
CA HIS A 298 1.05 7.63 -23.75
C HIS A 298 0.97 6.62 -22.60
N PRO A 299 0.62 7.04 -21.37
CA PRO A 299 0.42 6.13 -20.26
C PRO A 299 -0.79 5.21 -20.54
N GLN A 300 -0.75 3.97 -20.03
CA GLN A 300 -1.82 2.99 -20.22
C GLN A 300 -2.86 3.10 -19.11
N ASN A 301 -4.11 3.41 -19.44
CA ASN A 301 -5.23 3.28 -18.51
C ASN A 301 -5.56 1.78 -18.29
N ILE A 302 -5.31 1.26 -17.09
CA ILE A 302 -5.50 -0.17 -16.75
C ILE A 302 -6.85 -0.46 -16.08
N THR A 303 -7.58 0.57 -15.62
CA THR A 303 -8.97 0.42 -15.14
C THR A 303 -9.96 0.37 -16.29
N GLY A 304 -9.73 1.19 -17.33
CA GLY A 304 -10.57 1.25 -18.52
C GLY A 304 -12.04 1.55 -18.22
N PHE A 305 -12.32 2.32 -17.16
CA PHE A 305 -13.69 2.64 -16.75
C PHE A 305 -14.43 3.39 -17.85
N LEU A 306 -15.67 2.98 -18.09
CA LEU A 306 -16.54 3.60 -19.07
C LEU A 306 -17.00 4.98 -18.58
N GLN A 307 -16.92 5.94 -19.49
CA GLN A 307 -17.47 7.27 -19.26
C GLN A 307 -19.01 7.24 -19.26
N PRO A 308 -19.67 8.17 -18.56
CA PRO A 308 -21.13 8.31 -18.63
C PRO A 308 -21.65 8.50 -20.06
N ASP A 309 -22.71 7.78 -20.43
CA ASP A 309 -23.40 7.90 -21.73
C ASP A 309 -24.70 8.71 -21.61
N THR A 310 -24.61 9.99 -21.97
CA THR A 310 -25.74 10.93 -21.93
C THR A 310 -26.88 10.57 -22.91
N LEU A 311 -26.68 9.66 -23.87
CA LEU A 311 -27.75 9.21 -24.75
C LEU A 311 -28.77 8.32 -24.05
N LEU A 312 -28.43 7.80 -22.87
CA LEU A 312 -29.29 6.93 -22.06
C LEU A 312 -30.23 7.72 -21.13
N PHE A 313 -30.15 9.06 -21.11
CA PHE A 313 -31.10 9.88 -20.36
C PHE A 313 -32.55 9.70 -20.84
N PRO A 314 -33.54 9.78 -19.92
CA PRO A 314 -33.42 10.22 -18.53
C PRO A 314 -33.06 9.12 -17.52
N ASP A 315 -32.69 7.90 -17.96
CA ASP A 315 -32.25 6.84 -17.07
C ASP A 315 -30.82 7.09 -16.60
N THR A 316 -30.69 7.83 -15.49
CA THR A 316 -29.39 8.20 -14.88
C THR A 316 -28.55 6.98 -14.51
N THR A 317 -29.22 5.88 -14.15
CA THR A 317 -28.57 4.65 -13.72
C THR A 317 -27.94 3.93 -14.91
N ALA A 318 -28.67 3.85 -16.03
CA ALA A 318 -28.10 3.36 -17.28
C ALA A 318 -27.01 4.31 -17.81
N ALA A 319 -27.23 5.63 -17.72
CA ALA A 319 -26.30 6.64 -18.22
C ALA A 319 -24.96 6.70 -17.48
N MET A 320 -24.90 6.30 -16.20
CA MET A 320 -23.66 6.40 -15.42
C MET A 320 -22.58 5.39 -15.85
N MET A 321 -22.96 4.30 -16.53
CA MET A 321 -22.05 3.22 -16.93
C MET A 321 -21.30 2.64 -15.72
N ASP A 322 -19.97 2.79 -15.64
CA ASP A 322 -19.19 2.28 -14.51
C ASP A 322 -19.26 3.25 -13.33
N THR A 323 -19.52 2.71 -12.13
CA THR A 323 -19.66 3.48 -10.87
C THR A 323 -18.55 3.21 -9.86
N LEU A 324 -17.54 2.41 -10.22
CA LEU A 324 -16.35 2.23 -9.40
C LEU A 324 -15.24 3.17 -9.88
N ARG A 325 -14.50 3.76 -8.94
CA ARG A 325 -13.38 4.65 -9.23
C ARG A 325 -12.18 4.34 -8.35
N ALA A 326 -10.98 4.44 -8.91
CA ALA A 326 -9.74 4.24 -8.18
C ALA A 326 -9.61 5.33 -7.11
N TYR A 327 -9.14 4.94 -5.92
CA TYR A 327 -9.07 5.85 -4.78
C TYR A 327 -7.86 5.51 -3.91
N THR A 328 -7.02 6.53 -3.69
CA THR A 328 -5.98 6.68 -2.67
C THR A 328 -4.86 5.66 -2.56
N ASP A 329 -5.03 4.42 -3.04
CA ASP A 329 -4.02 3.38 -2.90
C ASP A 329 -3.80 2.58 -4.19
N ALA A 330 -2.53 2.31 -4.44
CA ALA A 330 -2.06 1.35 -5.42
C ALA A 330 -0.76 0.71 -4.93
N SER A 331 -0.52 -0.54 -5.32
CA SER A 331 0.76 -1.24 -5.14
C SER A 331 1.14 -1.94 -6.43
N ILE A 332 2.44 -1.92 -6.76
CA ILE A 332 2.97 -2.53 -7.99
C ILE A 332 4.18 -3.43 -7.68
N LEU A 333 4.32 -4.54 -8.40
CA LEU A 333 5.54 -5.36 -8.41
C LEU A 333 5.75 -6.05 -9.76
N PHE A 334 6.97 -6.53 -10.01
CA PHE A 334 7.27 -7.51 -11.06
C PHE A 334 7.31 -8.93 -10.47
N ASP A 335 6.76 -9.90 -11.19
CA ASP A 335 6.90 -11.32 -10.85
C ASP A 335 8.21 -11.93 -11.37
N GLU A 336 8.41 -13.23 -11.10
CA GLU A 336 9.58 -14.00 -11.54
C GLU A 336 9.65 -14.21 -13.07
N ASN A 337 8.59 -13.89 -13.80
CA ASN A 337 8.53 -13.93 -15.27
C ASN A 337 8.67 -12.54 -15.89
N ASP A 338 9.04 -11.53 -15.11
CA ASP A 338 9.14 -10.14 -15.53
C ASP A 338 7.80 -9.52 -15.93
N MET A 339 6.69 -10.00 -15.36
CA MET A 339 5.33 -9.49 -15.60
C MET A 339 4.89 -8.54 -14.48
N ILE A 340 4.19 -7.47 -14.86
CA ILE A 340 3.71 -6.46 -13.91
C ILE A 340 2.41 -6.93 -13.23
N HIS A 341 2.35 -6.76 -11.91
CA HIS A 341 1.16 -6.91 -11.08
C HIS A 341 0.83 -5.61 -10.38
N VAL A 342 -0.45 -5.24 -10.36
CA VAL A 342 -0.94 -4.04 -9.69
C VAL A 342 -2.11 -4.42 -8.79
N ALA A 343 -2.13 -3.93 -7.56
CA ALA A 343 -3.31 -3.96 -6.68
C ALA A 343 -3.76 -2.54 -6.36
N PHE A 344 -5.06 -2.28 -6.28
CA PHE A 344 -5.58 -0.93 -6.05
C PHE A 344 -6.95 -0.93 -5.36
N THR A 345 -7.22 0.15 -4.62
CA THR A 345 -8.49 0.37 -3.94
C THR A 345 -9.47 1.10 -4.86
N THR A 346 -10.74 0.73 -4.80
CA THR A 346 -11.84 1.48 -5.45
C THR A 346 -12.95 1.83 -4.48
N LEU A 347 -13.73 2.85 -4.80
CA LEU A 347 -14.97 3.23 -4.12
C LEU A 347 -16.13 3.40 -5.11
N TYR A 348 -17.34 3.56 -4.57
CA TYR A 348 -18.51 3.99 -5.35
C TYR A 348 -18.48 5.48 -5.66
N TYR A 349 -18.63 5.84 -6.92
CA TYR A 349 -18.81 7.20 -7.38
C TYR A 349 -19.88 7.24 -8.49
N ASP A 350 -20.93 8.01 -8.26
CA ASP A 350 -21.96 8.36 -9.24
C ASP A 350 -21.92 9.87 -9.47
N GLY A 351 -21.18 10.26 -10.52
CA GLY A 351 -21.00 11.65 -10.89
C GLY A 351 -22.26 12.30 -11.46
N ILE A 352 -23.25 11.54 -11.93
CA ILE A 352 -24.51 12.10 -12.44
C ILE A 352 -25.40 12.54 -11.29
N ASN A 353 -25.49 11.73 -10.23
CA ASN A 353 -26.34 12.01 -9.08
C ASN A 353 -25.58 12.65 -7.90
N GLY A 354 -24.26 12.82 -8.02
CA GLY A 354 -23.41 13.38 -6.97
C GLY A 354 -23.32 12.48 -5.74
N LEU A 355 -23.33 11.15 -5.91
CA LEU A 355 -23.27 10.19 -4.82
C LEU A 355 -21.88 9.57 -4.72
N ILE A 356 -21.39 9.45 -3.48
CA ILE A 356 -20.12 8.78 -3.18
C ILE A 356 -20.33 7.79 -2.04
N SER A 357 -19.59 6.68 -2.07
CA SER A 357 -19.40 5.87 -0.87
C SER A 357 -18.23 6.41 -0.07
N ILE A 358 -18.50 6.78 1.18
CA ILE A 358 -17.48 7.29 2.11
C ILE A 358 -16.65 6.14 2.70
N ASN A 359 -17.26 4.97 2.95
CA ASN A 359 -16.57 3.86 3.60
C ASN A 359 -16.35 2.64 2.70
N ASN A 360 -17.38 2.24 1.94
CA ASN A 360 -17.33 1.00 1.18
C ASN A 360 -16.28 1.10 0.08
N SER A 361 -15.47 0.06 -0.01
CA SER A 361 -14.42 -0.09 -0.99
C SER A 361 -14.21 -1.55 -1.38
N LEU A 362 -13.46 -1.73 -2.45
CA LEU A 362 -13.01 -3.02 -2.95
C LEU A 362 -11.53 -2.92 -3.29
N ILE A 363 -10.77 -4.00 -3.07
CA ILE A 363 -9.39 -4.12 -3.55
C ILE A 363 -9.38 -5.03 -4.76
N TRP A 364 -8.80 -4.55 -5.86
CA TRP A 364 -8.68 -5.24 -7.12
C TRP A 364 -7.23 -5.56 -7.45
N HIS A 365 -7.01 -6.60 -8.24
CA HIS A 365 -5.73 -6.97 -8.83
C HIS A 365 -5.81 -6.90 -10.35
N TRP A 366 -4.81 -6.31 -10.98
CA TRP A 366 -4.56 -6.32 -12.42
C TRP A 366 -3.19 -6.95 -12.69
N SER A 367 -3.02 -7.59 -13.84
CA SER A 367 -1.69 -8.02 -14.29
C SER A 367 -1.51 -7.88 -15.78
N GLU A 368 -0.27 -7.66 -16.18
CA GLU A 368 0.15 -7.54 -17.57
C GLU A 368 -0.16 -8.82 -18.37
N GLU A 369 -0.02 -10.00 -17.76
CA GLU A 369 -0.31 -11.27 -18.42
C GLU A 369 -1.80 -11.46 -18.72
N LEU A 370 -2.65 -11.15 -17.74
CA LEU A 370 -4.11 -11.33 -17.87
C LEU A 370 -4.76 -10.23 -18.71
N GLY A 371 -4.10 -9.09 -18.83
CA GLY A 371 -4.61 -7.93 -19.53
C GLY A 371 -5.79 -7.30 -18.80
N TRP A 372 -6.91 -7.08 -19.50
CA TRP A 372 -7.92 -6.07 -19.15
C TRP A 372 -8.95 -6.48 -18.08
N GLU A 373 -8.83 -7.66 -17.46
CA GLU A 373 -9.82 -8.14 -16.49
C GLU A 373 -9.23 -8.19 -15.08
N PRO A 374 -9.47 -7.16 -14.24
CA PRO A 374 -9.08 -7.23 -12.85
C PRO A 374 -9.82 -8.33 -12.08
N SER A 375 -9.17 -8.91 -11.09
CA SER A 375 -9.75 -9.86 -10.14
C SER A 375 -9.96 -9.20 -8.78
N LEU A 376 -10.95 -9.65 -8.02
CA LEU A 376 -11.23 -9.13 -6.68
C LEU A 376 -10.29 -9.79 -5.65
N ILE A 377 -9.59 -8.98 -4.85
CA ILE A 377 -8.79 -9.43 -3.70
C ILE A 377 -9.65 -9.40 -2.42
N ALA A 378 -10.28 -8.26 -2.15
CA ALA A 378 -11.01 -8.02 -0.90
C ALA A 378 -12.28 -7.19 -1.12
N ASP A 379 -13.30 -7.46 -0.31
CA ASP A 379 -14.62 -6.84 -0.36
C ASP A 379 -14.96 -6.16 0.97
N GLY A 380 -15.05 -4.84 0.94
CA GLY A 380 -15.50 -3.99 2.06
C GLY A 380 -16.89 -3.41 1.84
N TRP A 381 -17.76 -4.07 1.08
CA TRP A 381 -19.08 -3.53 0.72
C TRP A 381 -20.18 -3.92 1.72
N TRP A 382 -20.10 -3.35 2.92
CA TRP A 382 -21.09 -3.62 3.98
C TRP A 382 -22.07 -2.46 4.11
N GLY A 383 -23.36 -2.75 3.99
CA GLY A 383 -24.41 -1.75 4.13
C GLY A 383 -24.79 -1.49 5.60
N GLY A 384 -25.25 -0.27 5.90
CA GLY A 384 -26.00 0.02 7.13
C GLY A 384 -25.15 0.31 8.38
N VAL A 385 -23.91 0.72 8.19
CA VAL A 385 -22.97 1.06 9.26
C VAL A 385 -23.12 2.53 9.68
N PRO A 386 -23.28 2.83 10.99
CA PRO A 386 -23.61 4.18 11.47
C PRO A 386 -22.39 5.08 11.75
N PHE A 387 -21.19 4.73 11.26
CA PHE A 387 -19.94 5.45 11.50
C PHE A 387 -19.07 5.52 10.25
N GLU A 388 -18.07 6.39 10.29
CA GLU A 388 -17.08 6.59 9.23
C GLU A 388 -15.72 6.04 9.68
N CYS A 389 -14.95 5.47 8.75
CA CYS A 389 -13.59 4.97 9.04
C CYS A 389 -12.53 6.09 9.11
N GLY A 390 -12.94 7.33 8.89
CA GLY A 390 -12.07 8.51 8.90
C GLY A 390 -11.77 9.04 7.51
N ALA A 391 -11.25 10.26 7.46
CA ALA A 391 -10.88 10.94 6.24
C ALA A 391 -9.77 10.17 5.53
N TRP A 392 -9.94 10.03 4.21
CA TRP A 392 -9.04 9.25 3.36
C TRP A 392 -8.95 7.75 3.71
N GLN A 393 -9.85 7.23 4.56
CA GLN A 393 -9.90 5.81 4.92
C GLN A 393 -11.07 5.10 4.25
N ARG A 394 -10.93 3.80 3.99
CA ARG A 394 -11.99 2.92 3.47
C ARG A 394 -11.96 1.56 4.17
N PHE A 395 -13.07 0.83 4.12
CA PHE A 395 -13.23 -0.44 4.85
C PHE A 395 -12.21 -1.50 4.50
N VAL A 396 -11.85 -1.63 3.22
CA VAL A 396 -10.68 -2.38 2.77
C VAL A 396 -9.80 -1.48 1.92
N GLN A 397 -8.51 -1.39 2.26
CA GLN A 397 -7.62 -0.42 1.62
C GLN A 397 -6.14 -0.74 1.79
N ARG A 398 -5.29 0.11 1.23
CA ARG A 398 -3.82 0.05 1.36
C ARG A 398 -3.25 -1.33 0.99
N PRO A 399 -3.57 -1.87 -0.21
CA PRO A 399 -2.97 -3.11 -0.65
C PRO A 399 -1.45 -2.95 -0.77
N CYS A 400 -0.70 -3.96 -0.34
CA CYS A 400 0.73 -4.09 -0.58
C CYS A 400 1.03 -5.51 -1.07
N LEU A 401 1.61 -5.62 -2.27
CA LEU A 401 1.89 -6.90 -2.93
C LEU A 401 3.26 -7.47 -2.55
N ALA A 402 3.32 -8.80 -2.46
CA ALA A 402 4.53 -9.61 -2.34
C ALA A 402 4.46 -10.83 -3.25
N ILE A 403 5.63 -11.41 -3.56
CA ILE A 403 5.75 -12.66 -4.31
C ILE A 403 6.66 -13.66 -3.61
N ASP A 404 6.23 -14.91 -3.53
CA ASP A 404 7.10 -16.04 -3.20
C ASP A 404 7.92 -16.42 -4.43
N THR A 405 9.22 -16.17 -4.35
CA THR A 405 10.17 -16.36 -5.47
C THR A 405 10.39 -17.84 -5.80
N THR A 406 10.00 -18.74 -4.90
CA THR A 406 10.10 -20.20 -5.11
C THR A 406 8.85 -20.77 -5.76
N SER A 407 7.66 -20.37 -5.30
CA SER A 407 6.39 -20.91 -5.80
C SER A 407 5.77 -20.10 -6.94
N GLY A 408 6.12 -18.81 -7.04
CA GLY A 408 5.45 -17.83 -7.91
C GLY A 408 4.10 -17.36 -7.35
N ASP A 409 3.77 -17.72 -6.11
CA ASP A 409 2.52 -17.30 -5.49
C ASP A 409 2.58 -15.81 -5.12
N LEU A 410 1.47 -15.13 -5.35
CA LEU A 410 1.30 -13.73 -5.00
C LEU A 410 0.59 -13.61 -3.65
N PHE A 411 0.99 -12.63 -2.87
CA PHE A 411 0.36 -12.26 -1.61
C PHE A 411 -0.03 -10.79 -1.67
N CYS A 412 -1.17 -10.46 -1.08
CA CYS A 412 -1.62 -9.09 -0.90
C CYS A 412 -1.94 -8.89 0.58
N THR A 413 -1.17 -8.03 1.23
CA THR A 413 -1.49 -7.52 2.57
C THR A 413 -2.36 -6.29 2.42
N TYR A 414 -3.32 -6.09 3.31
CA TYR A 414 -4.20 -4.92 3.29
C TYR A 414 -4.81 -4.65 4.65
N GLN A 415 -5.28 -3.41 4.85
CA GLN A 415 -6.00 -3.02 6.05
C GLN A 415 -7.50 -3.31 5.88
N HIS A 416 -8.13 -3.80 6.94
CA HIS A 416 -9.56 -4.09 6.98
C HIS A 416 -10.16 -3.60 8.29
N TYR A 417 -11.14 -2.71 8.23
CA TYR A 417 -11.82 -2.22 9.43
C TYR A 417 -12.95 -3.17 9.85
N ASP A 418 -12.99 -3.55 11.12
CA ASP A 418 -14.12 -4.29 11.67
C ASP A 418 -15.24 -3.34 12.11
N THR A 419 -16.40 -3.50 11.48
CA THR A 419 -17.59 -2.71 11.80
C THR A 419 -18.21 -3.02 13.17
N ALA A 420 -17.84 -4.14 13.79
CA ALA A 420 -18.24 -4.47 15.16
C ALA A 420 -17.25 -3.94 16.21
N ASP A 421 -16.04 -3.58 15.80
CA ASP A 421 -14.97 -3.10 16.69
C ASP A 421 -14.75 -1.60 16.56
N VAL A 422 -15.51 -0.82 17.32
CA VAL A 422 -15.52 0.65 17.26
C VAL A 422 -14.99 1.22 18.57
N SER A 423 -14.07 2.18 18.49
CA SER A 423 -13.51 2.89 19.65
C SER A 423 -14.54 3.80 20.34
N GLN A 424 -14.23 4.32 21.53
CA GLN A 424 -15.08 5.35 22.18
C GLN A 424 -15.17 6.64 21.35
N GLY A 425 -14.19 6.90 20.50
CA GLY A 425 -14.17 8.03 19.55
C GLY A 425 -15.14 7.86 18.39
N GLY A 426 -15.69 6.65 18.18
CA GLY A 426 -16.64 6.36 17.10
C GLY A 426 -15.97 5.93 15.79
N TYR A 427 -14.66 5.66 15.81
CA TYR A 427 -13.93 5.15 14.65
C TYR A 427 -13.78 3.62 14.75
N PRO A 428 -14.00 2.87 13.66
CA PRO A 428 -13.71 1.44 13.64
C PRO A 428 -12.21 1.19 13.75
N GLN A 429 -11.83 0.07 14.35
CA GLN A 429 -10.45 -0.37 14.45
C GLN A 429 -10.09 -1.21 13.23
N GLY A 430 -8.90 -0.94 12.68
CA GLY A 430 -8.37 -1.63 11.52
C GLY A 430 -7.52 -2.81 11.95
N ASP A 431 -7.68 -3.94 11.27
CA ASP A 431 -6.83 -5.12 11.36
C ASP A 431 -6.02 -5.28 10.07
N ILE A 432 -4.95 -6.08 10.09
CA ILE A 432 -4.20 -6.44 8.88
C ILE A 432 -4.58 -7.83 8.40
N TYR A 433 -4.92 -7.91 7.12
CA TYR A 433 -5.31 -9.15 6.45
C TYR A 433 -4.31 -9.51 5.36
N VAL A 434 -4.22 -10.81 5.07
CA VAL A 434 -3.41 -11.35 3.96
C VAL A 434 -4.26 -12.25 3.07
N SER A 435 -4.29 -11.96 1.78
CA SER A 435 -4.84 -12.83 0.74
C SER A 435 -3.72 -13.39 -0.15
N ARG A 436 -3.91 -14.62 -0.64
CA ARG A 436 -2.94 -15.34 -1.49
C ARG A 436 -3.57 -15.71 -2.81
N SER A 437 -2.79 -15.64 -3.87
CA SER A 437 -3.11 -16.17 -5.19
C SER A 437 -2.06 -17.19 -5.61
N THR A 438 -2.50 -18.37 -6.04
CA THR A 438 -1.63 -19.44 -6.58
C THR A 438 -1.74 -19.60 -8.10
N ASN A 439 -2.31 -18.62 -8.79
CA ASN A 439 -2.61 -18.69 -10.23
C ASN A 439 -2.42 -17.32 -10.92
N ASN A 440 -1.32 -16.67 -10.59
CA ASN A 440 -0.89 -15.38 -11.16
C ASN A 440 -1.90 -14.23 -11.00
N GLY A 441 -2.64 -14.23 -9.90
CA GLY A 441 -3.62 -13.21 -9.55
C GLY A 441 -4.97 -13.38 -10.23
N GLN A 442 -5.22 -14.49 -10.94
CA GLN A 442 -6.53 -14.73 -11.53
C GLN A 442 -7.63 -14.93 -10.48
N ARG A 443 -7.28 -15.47 -9.32
CA ARG A 443 -8.18 -15.68 -8.19
C ARG A 443 -7.40 -15.55 -6.88
N TRP A 444 -8.08 -15.02 -5.87
CA TRP A 444 -7.53 -14.77 -4.55
C TRP A 444 -8.26 -15.58 -3.49
N SER A 445 -7.54 -16.00 -2.46
CA SER A 445 -8.13 -16.59 -1.27
C SER A 445 -8.95 -15.56 -0.52
N VAL A 446 -9.89 -16.01 0.31
CA VAL A 446 -10.43 -15.13 1.36
C VAL A 446 -9.26 -14.68 2.24
N GLY A 447 -9.20 -13.38 2.55
CA GLY A 447 -8.15 -12.85 3.40
C GLY A 447 -8.22 -13.42 4.80
N ILE A 448 -7.05 -13.63 5.39
CA ILE A 448 -6.88 -14.11 6.76
C ILE A 448 -6.48 -12.92 7.61
N ASN A 449 -7.20 -12.66 8.70
CA ASN A 449 -6.79 -11.70 9.71
C ASN A 449 -5.53 -12.23 10.40
N VAL A 450 -4.40 -11.52 10.28
CA VAL A 450 -3.11 -11.95 10.86
C VAL A 450 -2.78 -11.22 12.16
N THR A 451 -3.48 -10.12 12.46
CA THR A 451 -3.35 -9.36 13.70
C THR A 451 -4.37 -9.80 14.74
N ASP A 452 -5.62 -10.02 14.32
CA ASP A 452 -6.75 -10.48 15.16
C ASP A 452 -6.88 -9.65 16.44
N THR A 453 -6.72 -8.32 16.32
CA THR A 453 -6.79 -7.42 17.46
C THR A 453 -8.21 -6.87 17.62
N HIS A 454 -8.69 -6.91 18.86
CA HIS A 454 -10.06 -6.55 19.17
C HIS A 454 -10.13 -5.74 20.45
N ALA A 455 -10.59 -4.48 20.37
CA ALA A 455 -10.66 -3.57 21.49
C ALA A 455 -11.94 -2.70 21.53
N PRO A 456 -13.15 -3.30 21.49
CA PRO A 456 -14.39 -2.54 21.30
C PRO A 456 -14.67 -1.59 22.46
N ASN A 457 -15.07 -0.35 22.14
CA ASN A 457 -15.24 0.76 23.07
C ASN A 457 -13.97 1.05 23.89
N ALA A 458 -12.79 0.83 23.31
CA ALA A 458 -11.53 1.29 23.91
C ALA A 458 -11.49 2.82 23.98
N ALA A 459 -10.92 3.32 25.08
CA ALA A 459 -10.57 4.73 25.23
C ALA A 459 -9.26 5.03 24.50
N PRO A 460 -8.90 6.31 24.31
CA PRO A 460 -7.57 6.67 23.83
C PRO A 460 -6.47 6.04 24.71
N ASN A 461 -5.43 5.49 24.09
CA ASN A 461 -4.35 4.64 24.62
C ASN A 461 -4.69 3.17 24.87
N ASP A 462 -5.97 2.78 24.77
CA ASP A 462 -6.41 1.39 24.95
C ASP A 462 -6.88 0.76 23.61
N CYS A 463 -6.87 1.52 22.50
CA CYS A 463 -7.22 0.98 21.19
C CYS A 463 -6.08 0.10 20.66
N LEU A 464 -6.44 -0.80 19.74
CA LEU A 464 -5.56 -1.66 18.98
C LEU A 464 -6.01 -1.54 17.52
N SER A 465 -5.55 -0.50 16.83
CA SER A 465 -5.91 -0.28 15.43
C SER A 465 -4.65 -0.29 14.58
N GLU A 466 -4.44 -1.34 13.81
CA GLU A 466 -3.33 -1.41 12.87
C GLU A 466 -3.58 -0.56 11.63
N ARG A 467 -2.57 0.20 11.22
CA ARG A 467 -2.60 1.14 10.10
C ARG A 467 -1.35 1.02 9.23
N ASP A 468 -1.47 1.50 8.01
CA ASP A 468 -0.39 1.65 7.02
C ASP A 468 0.41 0.34 6.78
N PRO A 469 -0.27 -0.80 6.47
CA PRO A 469 0.43 -2.05 6.24
C PRO A 469 1.38 -1.94 5.04
N SER A 470 2.54 -2.55 5.20
CA SER A 470 3.55 -2.72 4.17
C SER A 470 4.16 -4.11 4.29
N CYS A 471 4.58 -4.72 3.18
CA CYS A 471 5.22 -6.03 3.21
C CYS A 471 6.49 -6.07 2.36
N SER A 472 7.36 -7.03 2.65
CA SER A 472 8.52 -7.31 1.80
C SER A 472 8.05 -7.67 0.40
N GLU A 473 8.78 -7.23 -0.61
CA GLU A 473 8.44 -7.53 -2.01
C GLU A 473 8.59 -9.02 -2.32
N THR A 474 9.57 -9.66 -1.70
CA THR A 474 9.88 -11.07 -1.87
C THR A 474 9.64 -11.86 -0.59
N ILE A 475 9.29 -13.13 -0.79
CA ILE A 475 9.34 -14.20 0.19
C ILE A 475 10.36 -15.21 -0.34
N GLU A 476 11.48 -15.37 0.35
CA GLU A 476 12.58 -16.24 -0.09
C GLU A 476 12.86 -17.39 0.89
N ASP A 477 12.61 -17.17 2.18
CA ASP A 477 12.82 -18.12 3.25
C ASP A 477 11.51 -18.78 3.74
N GLY A 478 10.42 -18.52 3.02
CA GLY A 478 9.09 -19.01 3.35
C GLY A 478 8.33 -18.17 4.37
N ALA A 479 8.85 -16.99 4.77
CA ALA A 479 8.16 -16.03 5.62
C ALA A 479 7.79 -14.75 4.84
N LEU A 480 6.57 -14.28 5.06
CA LEU A 480 6.14 -12.95 4.62
C LEU A 480 6.44 -11.96 5.75
N TYR A 481 7.32 -11.00 5.50
CA TYR A 481 7.67 -9.96 6.46
C TYR A 481 6.77 -8.75 6.25
N MET A 482 6.17 -8.28 7.35
CA MET A 482 5.19 -7.20 7.35
C MET A 482 5.56 -6.12 8.34
N PHE A 483 5.11 -4.91 8.05
CA PHE A 483 5.24 -3.73 8.89
C PHE A 483 3.89 -3.02 8.95
N TYR A 484 3.52 -2.48 10.10
CA TYR A 484 2.32 -1.67 10.31
C TYR A 484 2.53 -0.78 11.54
N ILE A 485 1.72 0.27 11.68
CA ILE A 485 1.64 1.03 12.93
C ILE A 485 0.45 0.53 13.73
N MET A 486 0.71 0.11 14.97
CA MET A 486 -0.34 -0.11 15.98
C MET A 486 -0.71 1.23 16.61
N ASP A 487 -1.82 1.81 16.16
CA ASP A 487 -2.40 3.02 16.72
C ASP A 487 -3.21 2.69 17.98
N THR A 488 -2.99 3.50 19.02
CA THR A 488 -3.65 3.33 20.33
C THR A 488 -4.82 4.28 20.55
N ASP A 489 -5.21 5.06 19.54
CA ASP A 489 -6.50 5.76 19.51
C ASP A 489 -7.06 5.83 18.08
N ALA A 490 -7.97 4.90 17.74
CA ALA A 490 -8.47 4.75 16.38
C ALA A 490 -8.98 6.08 15.79
N GLY A 491 -8.43 6.41 14.63
CA GLY A 491 -8.66 7.66 13.92
C GLY A 491 -7.43 7.99 13.07
N ALA A 492 -7.38 9.21 12.55
CA ALA A 492 -6.22 9.75 11.84
C ALA A 492 -5.93 11.16 12.39
N ILE A 493 -4.96 11.26 13.30
CA ILE A 493 -4.65 12.51 14.00
C ILE A 493 -4.39 13.71 13.08
N PRO A 494 -3.72 13.57 11.91
CA PRO A 494 -3.53 14.70 10.99
C PRO A 494 -4.83 15.28 10.42
N GLN A 495 -5.95 14.57 10.57
CA GLN A 495 -7.29 14.97 10.13
C GLN A 495 -8.19 15.43 11.30
N ASP A 496 -7.60 15.66 12.48
CA ASP A 496 -8.31 15.94 13.74
C ASP A 496 -9.27 14.79 14.16
N GLU A 497 -8.91 13.56 13.83
CA GLU A 497 -9.68 12.35 14.13
C GLU A 497 -8.95 11.52 15.21
N GLY A 498 -9.48 11.52 16.44
CA GLY A 498 -8.84 10.89 17.60
C GLY A 498 -7.99 11.86 18.43
N SER A 499 -7.09 11.33 19.26
CA SER A 499 -6.20 12.04 20.18
C SER A 499 -4.75 11.58 20.03
N TRP A 500 -3.79 12.50 20.23
CA TRP A 500 -2.37 12.15 20.24
C TRP A 500 -2.06 11.09 21.30
N THR A 501 -1.71 9.89 20.86
CA THR A 501 -1.28 8.76 21.70
C THR A 501 0.03 8.18 21.17
N LEU A 502 0.71 7.38 21.99
CA LEU A 502 1.93 6.70 21.56
C LEU A 502 1.56 5.44 20.78
N CYS A 503 1.93 5.40 19.51
CA CYS A 503 1.78 4.24 18.63
C CYS A 503 3.05 3.39 18.62
N TYR A 504 2.92 2.13 18.23
CA TYR A 504 4.03 1.19 18.10
C TYR A 504 4.26 0.82 16.64
N ALA A 505 5.52 0.76 16.25
CA ALA A 505 5.97 0.41 14.91
C ALA A 505 6.60 -0.97 14.90
#